data_AF-A0AAD7DM17-F1
#
_entry.id   AF-A0AAD7DM17-F1
#
_cell.length_a   1.000
_cell.length_b   1.000
_cell.length_c   1.000
_cell.angle_alpha   90.00
_cell.angle_beta   90.00
_cell.angle_gamma   90.00
#
_symmetry.space_group_name_H-M   'P 1'
#
loop_
_entity.id
_entity.type
_entity.pdbx_description
1 polymer ?
#
loop_
_entity_poly.entity_id
_entity_poly.type
_entity_poly.pdbx_seq_one_letter_code
_entity_poly.pdbx_strand_id
1 'polypeptide(L)'
;DAASTPVEGGHAWVIGGIQGRSERTFIGAEGVRMHLRDGPPRRRVGLVVEGAPARQGAKIFDSATKQLLGVIPSPTLGQNIAMGYV
;
A
#
# COMPACT_ATOMS: atom_id res chain seq x y z
N ASP A 1 -7.65 -5.66 -3.80
CA ASP A 1 -7.85 -6.71 -2.79
C ASP A 1 -8.89 -6.20 -1.80
N ALA A 2 -9.74 -7.08 -1.26
CA ALA A 2 -10.66 -6.75 -0.18
C ALA A 2 -9.97 -6.82 1.20
N ALA A 3 -8.86 -7.59 1.31
CA ALA A 3 -8.08 -7.73 2.55
C ALA A 3 -7.04 -6.62 2.77
N SER A 4 -7.18 -5.46 2.11
CA SER A 4 -6.30 -4.30 2.28
C SER A 4 -7.11 -3.03 2.57
N THR A 5 -6.90 -2.42 3.74
CA THR A 5 -7.55 -1.16 4.13
C THR A 5 -7.15 0.02 3.23
N PRO A 6 -7.96 1.10 3.18
CA PRO A 6 -7.57 2.34 2.49
C PRO A 6 -6.26 2.94 2.99
N VAL A 7 -5.87 2.71 4.26
CA VAL A 7 -4.63 3.24 4.84
C VAL A 7 -3.41 2.44 4.39
N GLU A 8 -3.48 1.11 4.37
CA GLU A 8 -2.47 0.27 3.71
C GLU A 8 -2.34 0.66 2.24
N GLY A 9 -3.46 0.84 1.53
CA GLY A 9 -3.49 1.19 0.11
C GLY A 9 -2.95 2.58 -0.25
N GLY A 10 -2.57 3.42 0.71
CA GLY A 10 -2.13 4.81 0.47
C GLY A 10 -3.26 5.80 0.15
N HIS A 11 -4.52 5.40 0.37
CA HIS A 11 -5.74 6.17 0.07
C HIS A 11 -6.31 6.92 1.29
N ALA A 12 -5.51 7.14 2.34
CA ALA A 12 -5.97 7.81 3.58
C ALA A 12 -6.61 9.20 3.36
N TRP A 13 -6.32 9.87 2.24
CA TRP A 13 -6.90 11.16 1.85
C TRP A 13 -8.38 11.10 1.45
N VAL A 14 -8.93 9.94 1.07
CA VAL A 14 -10.38 9.79 0.78
C VAL A 14 -11.23 9.76 2.05
N ILE A 15 -10.59 9.59 3.21
CA ILE A 15 -11.25 9.58 4.52
C ILE A 15 -11.44 11.03 4.96
N GLY A 16 -12.70 11.48 4.95
CA GLY A 16 -13.09 12.87 5.18
C GLY A 16 -12.49 13.52 6.45
N GLY A 17 -12.41 14.86 6.39
CA GLY A 17 -11.52 15.69 7.22
C GLY A 17 -11.60 15.57 8.75
N ILE A 18 -10.59 16.18 9.38
CA ILE A 18 -10.17 16.03 10.79
C ILE A 18 -11.33 16.05 11.78
N GLN A 19 -12.26 17.01 11.65
CA GLN A 19 -13.35 17.26 12.59
C GLN A 19 -14.35 16.10 12.79
N GLY A 20 -14.31 15.04 11.95
CA GLY A 20 -15.16 13.85 12.10
C GLY A 20 -14.42 12.53 12.32
N ARG A 21 -13.09 12.53 12.52
CA ARG A 21 -12.31 11.27 12.63
C ARG A 21 -12.59 10.45 13.90
N SER A 22 -13.19 11.07 14.91
CA SER A 22 -13.67 10.44 16.14
C SER A 22 -15.07 9.80 16.00
N GLU A 23 -15.94 10.39 15.17
CA GLU A 23 -17.39 10.16 15.19
C GLU A 23 -17.94 9.46 13.93
N ARG A 24 -17.21 9.46 12.82
CA ARG A 24 -17.67 8.82 11.56
C ARG A 24 -17.74 7.30 11.68
N THR A 25 -18.95 6.77 11.87
CA THR A 25 -19.25 5.33 11.77
C THR A 25 -19.35 4.89 10.30
N PHE A 26 -18.46 3.99 9.87
CA PHE A 26 -18.54 3.28 8.59
C PHE A 26 -17.99 1.86 8.73
N ILE A 27 -18.28 0.98 7.77
CA ILE A 27 -17.82 -0.41 7.80
C ILE A 27 -16.28 -0.44 7.79
N GLY A 28 -15.67 -1.05 8.81
CA GLY A 28 -14.21 -1.09 8.99
C GLY A 28 -13.58 0.18 9.62
N ALA A 29 -14.39 1.13 10.10
CA ALA A 29 -13.90 2.39 10.67
C ALA A 29 -12.84 2.23 11.77
N GLU A 30 -12.97 1.22 12.65
CA GLU A 30 -12.03 1.05 13.76
C GLU A 30 -10.65 0.56 13.29
N GLY A 31 -10.59 -0.41 12.38
CA GLY A 31 -9.33 -0.85 11.78
C GLY A 31 -8.65 0.27 10.97
N VAL A 32 -9.45 1.07 10.25
CA VAL A 32 -8.96 2.27 9.57
C VAL A 32 -8.43 3.33 10.55
N ARG A 33 -9.12 3.54 11.68
CA ARG A 33 -8.71 4.52 12.71
C ARG A 33 -7.46 4.08 13.45
N MET A 34 -7.32 2.79 13.74
CA MET A 34 -6.09 2.18 14.24
C MET A 34 -4.93 2.39 13.26
N HIS A 35 -5.09 2.04 11.97
CA HIS A 35 -4.05 2.26 10.96
C HIS A 35 -3.73 3.76 10.72
N LEU A 36 -4.66 4.68 10.96
CA LEU A 36 -4.43 6.13 10.92
C LEU A 36 -3.66 6.67 12.13
N ARG A 37 -3.73 6.01 13.29
CA ARG A 37 -3.08 6.41 14.55
C ARG A 37 -1.69 5.77 14.69
N ASP A 38 -1.64 4.45 14.53
CA ASP A 38 -0.47 3.62 14.84
C ASP A 38 0.36 3.30 13.59
N GLY A 39 -0.19 3.58 12.41
CA GLY A 39 0.32 3.15 11.11
C GLY A 39 -0.30 1.81 10.66
N PRO A 40 -0.40 1.57 9.34
CA PRO A 40 -0.76 0.26 8.82
C PRO A 40 0.44 -0.70 8.91
N PRO A 41 0.24 -2.03 9.07
CA PRO A 41 1.31 -3.02 9.19
C PRO A 41 2.10 -3.27 7.89
N ARG A 42 1.66 -2.65 6.79
CA ARG A 42 2.27 -2.62 5.45
C ARG A 42 1.69 -1.43 4.68
N ARG A 43 2.42 -0.86 3.73
CA ARG A 43 1.97 0.29 2.92
C ARG A 43 2.24 0.07 1.44
N ARG A 44 1.26 0.42 0.61
CA ARG A 44 1.41 0.42 -0.84
C ARG A 44 2.34 1.55 -1.27
N VAL A 45 3.48 1.20 -1.83
CA VAL A 45 4.50 2.11 -2.38
C VAL A 45 4.64 1.91 -3.89
N GLY A 46 5.12 2.93 -4.60
CA GLY A 46 5.61 2.79 -5.97
C GLY A 46 7.10 2.40 -6.00
N LEU A 47 7.52 1.73 -7.06
CA LEU A 47 8.89 1.23 -7.25
C LEU A 47 9.35 1.45 -8.69
N VAL A 48 10.64 1.72 -8.87
CA VAL A 48 11.36 1.63 -10.15
C VAL A 48 12.23 0.37 -10.11
N VAL A 49 12.29 -0.37 -11.21
CA VAL A 49 12.94 -1.69 -11.26
C VAL A 49 13.94 -1.76 -12.42
N GLU A 50 15.20 -2.02 -12.09
CA GLU A 50 16.27 -2.20 -13.09
C GLU A 50 16.21 -3.58 -13.76
N GLY A 51 16.71 -3.67 -14.99
CA GLY A 51 16.76 -4.93 -15.73
C GLY A 51 15.38 -5.42 -16.18
N ALA A 52 14.96 -6.60 -15.68
CA ALA A 52 13.73 -7.25 -16.12
C ALA A 52 12.48 -6.70 -15.41
N PRO A 53 11.36 -6.43 -16.12
CA PRO A 53 10.15 -5.91 -15.50
C PRO A 53 9.55 -6.89 -14.48
N ALA A 54 9.45 -6.48 -13.22
CA ALA A 54 8.73 -7.21 -12.18
C ALA A 54 7.27 -7.46 -12.59
N ARG A 55 6.82 -8.72 -12.57
CA ARG A 55 5.47 -9.14 -12.96
C ARG A 55 4.60 -9.50 -11.77
N GLN A 56 3.32 -9.79 -12.01
CA GLN A 56 2.41 -10.29 -10.98
C GLN A 56 2.92 -11.62 -10.40
N GLY A 57 2.91 -11.71 -9.07
CA GLY A 57 3.55 -12.79 -8.32
C GLY A 57 5.06 -12.61 -8.06
N ALA A 58 5.69 -11.54 -8.54
CA ALA A 58 7.07 -11.22 -8.17
C ALA A 58 7.23 -11.07 -6.65
N LYS A 59 8.44 -11.35 -6.17
CA LYS A 59 8.81 -11.26 -4.76
C LYS A 59 9.75 -10.08 -4.55
N ILE A 60 9.22 -8.98 -4.04
CA ILE A 60 10.03 -7.89 -3.47
C ILE A 60 10.60 -8.41 -2.14
N PHE A 61 11.89 -8.18 -1.91
CA PHE A 61 12.59 -8.63 -0.71
C PHE A 61 13.26 -7.47 0.03
N ASP A 62 13.09 -7.43 1.35
CA ASP A 62 13.94 -6.60 2.22
C ASP A 62 15.41 -7.06 2.14
N SER A 63 16.35 -6.12 2.03
CA SER A 63 17.76 -6.40 1.71
C SER A 63 18.54 -7.04 2.86
N ALA A 64 18.08 -6.90 4.11
CA ALA A 64 18.71 -7.49 5.29
C ALA A 64 18.00 -8.79 5.73
N THR A 65 16.67 -8.83 5.66
CA THR A 65 15.82 -9.86 6.30
C THR A 65 15.10 -10.80 5.32
N LYS A 66 15.06 -10.46 4.02
CA LYS A 66 14.47 -11.28 2.94
C LYS A 66 12.97 -11.63 3.13
N GLN A 67 12.18 -10.73 3.72
CA GLN A 67 10.70 -10.84 3.77
C GLN A 67 10.01 -10.36 2.48
N LEU A 68 8.76 -10.77 2.23
CA LEU A 68 8.07 -10.75 0.92
C LEU A 68 7.02 -9.61 0.74
N LEU A 69 7.15 -8.73 -0.27
CA LEU A 69 6.50 -7.40 -0.28
C LEU A 69 5.76 -6.88 -1.58
N GLY A 70 5.32 -7.66 -2.58
CA GLY A 70 4.30 -7.20 -3.60
C GLY A 70 4.61 -7.12 -5.14
N VAL A 71 3.77 -6.41 -5.94
CA VAL A 71 3.39 -6.74 -7.36
C VAL A 71 2.86 -5.57 -8.28
N ILE A 72 3.37 -5.36 -9.54
CA ILE A 72 2.59 -4.98 -10.79
C ILE A 72 3.18 -5.56 -12.13
N PRO A 73 3.53 -4.89 -13.29
CA PRO A 73 4.03 -3.51 -13.63
C PRO A 73 3.08 -2.63 -14.54
N SER A 74 3.55 -1.47 -15.06
CA SER A 74 2.82 -0.49 -15.93
C SER A 74 3.67 0.05 -17.13
N PRO A 75 3.09 0.55 -18.26
CA PRO A 75 3.85 0.71 -19.53
C PRO A 75 4.42 2.11 -19.88
N THR A 76 3.94 3.23 -19.31
CA THR A 76 4.09 4.55 -19.98
C THR A 76 5.45 5.24 -19.83
N LEU A 77 6.24 4.96 -18.80
CA LEU A 77 7.41 5.78 -18.43
C LEU A 77 8.74 5.40 -19.12
N GLY A 78 8.75 4.41 -20.02
CA GLY A 78 10.00 3.89 -20.61
C GLY A 78 10.94 3.18 -19.62
N GLN A 79 10.50 3.01 -18.36
CA GLN A 79 11.17 2.35 -17.26
C GLN A 79 10.25 1.26 -16.71
N ASN A 80 10.80 0.17 -16.15
CA ASN A 80 9.97 -0.79 -15.44
C ASN A 80 9.52 -0.17 -14.11
N ILE A 81 8.21 0.03 -13.94
CA ILE A 81 7.65 0.51 -12.67
C ILE A 81 6.70 -0.52 -12.07
N ALA A 82 6.68 -0.63 -10.75
CA ALA A 82 5.80 -1.50 -9.99
C ALA A 82 5.19 -0.76 -8.79
N MET A 83 4.34 -1.46 -8.04
CA MET A 83 3.93 -1.12 -6.68
C MET A 83 4.10 -2.37 -5.82
N GLY A 84 4.41 -2.19 -4.55
CA GLY A 84 4.50 -3.25 -3.54
C GLY A 84 3.76 -2.87 -2.28
N TYR A 85 3.46 -3.84 -1.42
CA TYR A 85 3.06 -3.61 -0.03
C TYR A 85 4.27 -3.93 0.85
N VAL A 86 5.05 -2.89 1.17
CA VAL A 86 6.24 -2.95 2.04
C VAL A 86 5.90 -2.65 3.49
#